data_AF-A0AAU3DU29-F1
#
_entry.id   AF-A0AAU3DU29-F1
#
_cell.length_a   1.000
_cell.length_b   1.000
_cell.length_c   1.000
_cell.angle_alpha   90.00
_cell.angle_beta   90.00
_cell.angle_gamma   90.00
#
_symmetry.space_group_name_H-M   'P 1'
#
loop_
_entity.id
_entity.type
_entity.pdbx_description
1 polymer ?
#
loop_
_entity_poly.entity_id
_entity_poly.type
_entity_poly.pdbx_seq_one_letter_code
_entity_poly.pdbx_strand_id
1 'polypeptide(L)'
;MSGARDERVSAMAEEALARAWGSDQKASNRIWTALADTPGPASRFLFAPAPDCPHEPRVRLITAPPDGGRVLRAALDCPDPKVREAMAGVLRATDHPVLLGDFEAALGGGGTASQAVLDLALDNPHLCRPAPVGQYRTGLAVVAILKGRVDLLDSYDPASVVSELVRLAGGTFPAPVAEVCRCWLRALGPGPGREWLCLLASEGDAEALAAAMDSGQEPESPNLLARFLFCTEQWERYDALDPDGALLEEHVQGIDEDSWDHLAETARRNGRKAPELKWSPTMLLTGPDSESR
;
A
#
# COMPACT_ATOMS: atom_id res chain seq x y z
N MET A 1 -56.13 -6.13 4.71
CA MET A 1 -55.94 -4.95 3.82
C MET A 1 -54.61 -4.20 4.03
N SER A 2 -53.92 -4.33 5.17
CA SER A 2 -52.59 -3.72 5.37
C SER A 2 -51.49 -4.34 4.49
N GLY A 3 -51.39 -5.68 4.45
CA GLY A 3 -50.31 -6.39 3.75
C GLY A 3 -50.17 -6.10 2.25
N ALA A 4 -51.29 -5.96 1.51
CA ALA A 4 -51.23 -5.69 0.07
C ALA A 4 -50.76 -4.26 -0.28
N ARG A 5 -50.93 -3.31 0.65
CA ARG A 5 -50.48 -1.93 0.49
C ARG A 5 -48.98 -1.81 0.82
N ASP A 6 -48.52 -2.57 1.82
CA ASP A 6 -47.11 -2.67 2.19
C ASP A 6 -46.27 -3.36 1.10
N GLU A 7 -46.79 -4.42 0.47
CA GLU A 7 -46.11 -5.07 -0.66
C GLU A 7 -45.92 -4.15 -1.88
N ARG A 8 -46.94 -3.35 -2.21
CA ARG A 8 -46.89 -2.42 -3.34
C ARG A 8 -45.91 -1.28 -3.10
N VAL A 9 -45.83 -0.77 -1.87
CA VAL A 9 -44.87 0.27 -1.46
C VAL A 9 -43.45 -0.29 -1.45
N SER A 10 -43.25 -1.53 -0.96
CA SER A 10 -41.96 -2.22 -1.00
C SER A 10 -41.46 -2.41 -2.43
N ALA A 11 -42.32 -2.84 -3.35
CA ALA A 11 -41.96 -3.03 -4.76
C ALA A 11 -41.56 -1.71 -5.45
N MET A 12 -42.29 -0.62 -5.19
CA MET A 12 -41.93 0.70 -5.73
C MET A 12 -40.59 1.20 -5.17
N ALA A 13 -40.32 0.96 -3.89
CA ALA A 13 -39.05 1.32 -3.26
C ALA A 13 -37.89 0.52 -3.85
N GLU A 14 -38.05 -0.79 -4.03
CA GLU A 14 -37.05 -1.66 -4.69
C GLU A 14 -36.77 -1.24 -6.13
N GLU A 15 -37.80 -0.87 -6.90
CA GLU A 15 -37.63 -0.40 -8.28
C GLU A 15 -36.95 0.97 -8.36
N ALA A 16 -37.23 1.87 -7.39
CA ALA A 16 -36.53 3.15 -7.29
C ALA A 16 -35.05 2.95 -6.91
N LEU A 17 -34.77 2.06 -5.94
CA LEU A 17 -33.41 1.66 -5.56
C LEU A 17 -32.66 1.03 -6.73
N ALA A 18 -33.28 0.12 -7.48
CA ALA A 18 -32.68 -0.53 -8.64
C ALA A 18 -32.32 0.47 -9.75
N ARG A 19 -33.15 1.50 -9.98
CA ARG A 19 -32.87 2.57 -10.95
C ARG A 19 -31.76 3.51 -10.51
N ALA A 20 -31.66 3.77 -9.21
CA ALA A 20 -30.64 4.66 -8.66
C ALA A 20 -29.28 3.96 -8.50
N TRP A 21 -29.28 2.64 -8.26
CA TRP A 21 -28.07 1.83 -8.08
C TRP A 21 -27.27 1.75 -9.39
N GLY A 22 -25.99 2.12 -9.33
CA GLY A 22 -25.13 2.15 -10.50
C GLY A 22 -25.39 3.28 -11.50
N SER A 23 -26.27 4.24 -11.16
CA SER A 23 -26.45 5.46 -11.98
C SER A 23 -25.19 6.33 -11.98
N ASP A 24 -24.56 6.48 -10.81
CA ASP A 24 -23.22 7.02 -10.63
C ASP A 24 -22.61 6.53 -9.29
N GLN A 25 -21.30 6.72 -9.12
CA GLN A 25 -20.57 6.28 -7.93
C GLN A 25 -21.07 6.94 -6.63
N LYS A 26 -21.44 8.22 -6.70
CA LYS A 26 -21.94 8.99 -5.55
C LYS A 26 -23.31 8.48 -5.11
N ALA A 27 -24.16 8.10 -6.06
CA ALA A 27 -25.45 7.47 -5.83
C ALA A 27 -25.27 6.10 -5.16
N SER A 28 -24.40 5.23 -5.70
CA SER A 28 -24.08 3.93 -5.09
C SER A 28 -23.56 4.07 -3.66
N ASN A 29 -22.67 5.03 -3.39
CA ASN A 29 -22.15 5.30 -2.04
C ASN A 29 -23.23 5.82 -1.09
N ARG A 30 -24.12 6.71 -1.53
CA ARG A 30 -25.24 7.20 -0.71
C ARG A 30 -26.23 6.10 -0.39
N ILE A 31 -26.57 5.28 -1.38
CA ILE A 31 -27.45 4.12 -1.19
C ILE A 31 -26.80 3.15 -0.21
N TRP A 32 -25.51 2.84 -0.38
CA TRP A 32 -24.77 2.01 0.56
C TRP A 32 -24.88 2.53 1.99
N THR A 33 -24.63 3.82 2.23
CA THR A 33 -24.75 4.41 3.58
C THR A 33 -26.15 4.22 4.15
N ALA A 34 -27.21 4.45 3.38
CA ALA A 34 -28.58 4.25 3.84
C ALA A 34 -28.89 2.77 4.14
N LEU A 35 -28.30 1.85 3.36
CA LEU A 35 -28.48 0.40 3.52
C LEU A 35 -27.69 -0.16 4.71
N ALA A 36 -26.50 0.36 5.00
CA ALA A 36 -25.67 -0.06 6.12
C ALA A 36 -26.37 0.16 7.48
N ASP A 37 -27.21 1.20 7.57
CA ASP A 37 -28.01 1.51 8.77
C ASP A 37 -29.28 0.64 8.90
N THR A 38 -29.63 -0.16 7.87
CA THR A 38 -30.88 -0.95 7.80
C THR A 38 -30.66 -2.39 7.27
N PRO A 39 -30.03 -3.28 8.05
CA PRO A 39 -29.43 -4.53 7.55
C PRO A 39 -30.36 -5.54 6.87
N GLY A 40 -31.65 -5.61 7.24
CA GLY A 40 -32.57 -6.64 6.72
C GLY A 40 -32.91 -6.48 5.23
N PRO A 41 -33.66 -5.43 4.84
CA PRO A 41 -34.02 -5.18 3.44
C PRO A 41 -32.81 -4.90 2.55
N ALA A 42 -31.78 -4.25 3.10
CA ALA A 42 -30.51 -3.98 2.43
C ALA A 42 -29.86 -5.25 1.86
N SER A 43 -29.78 -6.30 2.68
CA SER A 43 -29.14 -7.56 2.29
C SER A 43 -29.87 -8.24 1.13
N ARG A 44 -31.22 -8.22 1.15
CA ARG A 44 -32.01 -8.81 0.06
C ARG A 44 -31.77 -8.09 -1.27
N PHE A 45 -31.66 -6.76 -1.25
CA PHE A 45 -31.39 -5.99 -2.44
C PHE A 45 -29.97 -6.21 -2.98
N LEU A 46 -28.96 -6.15 -2.11
CA LEU A 46 -27.54 -6.22 -2.48
C LEU A 46 -27.12 -7.62 -2.98
N PHE A 47 -27.65 -8.67 -2.36
CA PHE A 47 -27.33 -10.06 -2.71
C PHE A 47 -28.34 -10.68 -3.70
N ALA A 48 -29.25 -9.88 -4.26
CA ALA A 48 -30.12 -10.34 -5.34
C ALA A 48 -29.29 -10.75 -6.56
N PRO A 49 -29.66 -11.83 -7.28
CA PRO A 49 -28.98 -12.25 -8.49
C PRO A 49 -28.93 -11.15 -9.56
N ALA A 50 -27.78 -11.01 -10.21
CA ALA A 50 -27.55 -10.09 -11.33
C ALA A 50 -26.87 -10.86 -12.48
N PRO A 51 -27.63 -11.63 -13.28
CA PRO A 51 -27.08 -12.58 -14.25
C PRO A 51 -26.22 -11.94 -15.34
N ASP A 52 -26.48 -10.66 -15.64
CA ASP A 52 -25.78 -9.86 -16.65
C ASP A 52 -24.47 -9.24 -16.10
N CYS A 53 -24.16 -9.44 -14.82
CA CYS A 53 -22.91 -8.97 -14.24
C CYS A 53 -21.72 -9.75 -14.83
N PRO A 54 -20.70 -9.06 -15.37
CA PRO A 54 -19.52 -9.72 -15.95
C PRO A 54 -18.54 -10.25 -14.88
N HIS A 55 -18.76 -9.89 -13.62
CA HIS A 55 -17.90 -10.18 -12.49
C HIS A 55 -18.58 -11.17 -11.54
N GLU A 56 -17.77 -11.98 -10.87
CA GLU A 56 -18.25 -12.86 -9.82
C GLU A 56 -18.13 -12.17 -8.44
N PRO A 57 -18.94 -12.58 -7.45
CA PRO A 57 -20.20 -13.30 -7.63
C PRO A 57 -21.25 -12.43 -8.33
N ARG A 58 -22.10 -13.04 -9.18
CA ARG A 58 -23.16 -12.35 -9.94
C ARG A 58 -24.33 -11.86 -9.07
N VAL A 59 -24.06 -10.89 -8.21
CA VAL A 59 -25.02 -10.24 -7.33
C VAL A 59 -25.06 -8.74 -7.59
N ARG A 60 -26.17 -8.09 -7.24
CA ARG A 60 -26.38 -6.66 -7.48
C ARG A 60 -25.31 -5.76 -6.85
N LEU A 61 -24.74 -6.14 -5.72
CA LEU A 61 -23.60 -5.42 -5.12
C LEU A 61 -22.43 -5.25 -6.11
N ILE A 62 -22.14 -6.26 -6.92
CA ILE A 62 -21.01 -6.28 -7.86
C ILE A 62 -21.28 -5.48 -9.13
N THR A 63 -22.54 -5.17 -9.46
CA THR A 63 -22.84 -4.37 -10.66
C THR A 63 -22.44 -2.90 -10.51
N ALA A 64 -22.33 -2.41 -9.27
CA ALA A 64 -21.91 -1.05 -8.97
C ALA A 64 -21.37 -0.95 -7.54
N PRO A 65 -20.21 -1.58 -7.24
CA PRO A 65 -19.70 -1.66 -5.89
C PRO A 65 -19.39 -0.26 -5.34
N PRO A 66 -19.71 -0.02 -4.06
CA PRO A 66 -19.30 1.21 -3.41
C PRO A 66 -17.78 1.23 -3.25
N ASP A 67 -17.17 2.41 -3.28
CA ASP A 67 -15.71 2.58 -3.20
C ASP A 67 -15.23 2.80 -1.76
N GLY A 68 -13.91 2.93 -1.58
CA GLY A 68 -13.31 3.40 -0.35
C GLY A 68 -13.35 2.37 0.79
N GLY A 69 -13.21 1.09 0.47
CA GLY A 69 -13.14 0.02 1.47
C GLY A 69 -14.45 -0.26 2.19
N ARG A 70 -15.59 0.22 1.67
CA ARG A 70 -16.89 0.10 2.37
C ARG A 70 -17.33 -1.35 2.54
N VAL A 71 -17.20 -2.17 1.49
CA VAL A 71 -17.54 -3.60 1.55
C VAL A 71 -16.58 -4.33 2.48
N LEU A 72 -15.28 -4.05 2.38
CA LEU A 72 -14.26 -4.61 3.27
C LEU A 72 -14.56 -4.26 4.73
N ARG A 73 -14.85 -3.00 5.06
CA ARG A 73 -15.23 -2.58 6.42
C ARG A 73 -16.49 -3.28 6.90
N ALA A 74 -17.51 -3.45 6.07
CA ALA A 74 -18.71 -4.20 6.47
C ALA A 74 -18.43 -5.69 6.71
N ALA A 75 -17.52 -6.30 5.95
CA ALA A 75 -17.09 -7.68 6.19
C ALA A 75 -16.31 -7.86 7.51
N LEU A 76 -15.74 -6.78 8.05
CA LEU A 76 -14.99 -6.80 9.32
C LEU A 76 -15.86 -6.39 10.51
N ASP A 77 -16.59 -5.27 10.38
CA ASP A 77 -17.14 -4.54 11.52
C ASP A 77 -18.67 -4.56 11.61
N CYS A 78 -19.37 -5.12 10.61
CA CYS A 78 -20.83 -5.12 10.62
C CYS A 78 -21.37 -5.88 11.86
N PRO A 79 -22.26 -5.28 12.67
CA PRO A 79 -22.81 -5.95 13.86
C PRO A 79 -23.62 -7.20 13.54
N ASP A 80 -24.30 -7.23 12.39
CA ASP A 80 -25.08 -8.40 11.95
C ASP A 80 -24.13 -9.48 11.39
N PRO A 81 -24.01 -10.65 12.05
CA PRO A 81 -23.10 -11.70 11.62
C PRO A 81 -23.45 -12.29 10.25
N LYS A 82 -24.74 -12.28 9.85
CA LYS A 82 -25.15 -12.80 8.55
C LYS A 82 -24.71 -11.88 7.42
N VAL A 83 -24.85 -10.57 7.62
CA VAL A 83 -24.41 -9.56 6.65
C VAL A 83 -22.90 -9.57 6.56
N ARG A 84 -22.21 -9.63 7.71
CA ARG A 84 -20.76 -9.72 7.78
C ARG A 84 -20.22 -10.90 6.98
N GLU A 85 -20.78 -12.10 7.19
CA GLU A 85 -20.36 -13.31 6.45
C GLU A 85 -20.73 -13.24 4.97
N ALA A 86 -21.88 -12.67 4.59
CA ALA A 86 -22.24 -12.50 3.19
C ALA A 86 -21.28 -11.54 2.46
N MET A 87 -20.86 -10.44 3.10
CA MET A 87 -19.86 -9.52 2.55
C MET A 87 -18.49 -10.18 2.43
N ALA A 88 -18.07 -10.94 3.47
CA ALA A 88 -16.87 -11.75 3.41
C ALA A 88 -16.91 -12.75 2.24
N GLY A 89 -18.02 -13.47 2.07
CA GLY A 89 -18.23 -14.39 0.95
C GLY A 89 -18.10 -13.72 -0.42
N VAL A 90 -18.62 -12.51 -0.58
CA VAL A 90 -18.40 -11.70 -1.79
C VAL A 90 -16.92 -11.41 -2.00
N LEU A 91 -16.24 -10.91 -0.97
CA LEU A 91 -14.82 -10.55 -1.05
C LEU A 91 -13.91 -11.76 -1.29
N ARG A 92 -14.28 -12.97 -0.82
CA ARG A 92 -13.53 -14.20 -1.09
C ARG A 92 -13.69 -14.71 -2.53
N ALA A 93 -14.78 -14.37 -3.21
CA ALA A 93 -15.08 -14.90 -4.54
C ALA A 93 -14.88 -13.88 -5.67
N THR A 94 -14.78 -12.59 -5.35
CA THR A 94 -14.89 -11.56 -6.37
C THR A 94 -13.63 -11.40 -7.21
N ASP A 95 -13.84 -11.11 -8.49
CA ASP A 95 -12.83 -10.65 -9.44
C ASP A 95 -12.97 -9.15 -9.77
N HIS A 96 -13.87 -8.44 -9.07
CA HIS A 96 -14.19 -7.05 -9.40
C HIS A 96 -13.06 -6.10 -9.00
N PRO A 97 -12.49 -5.30 -9.93
CA PRO A 97 -11.26 -4.52 -9.69
C PRO A 97 -11.38 -3.49 -8.56
N VAL A 98 -12.54 -2.83 -8.40
CA VAL A 98 -12.77 -1.91 -7.27
C VAL A 98 -12.62 -2.60 -5.91
N LEU A 99 -13.23 -3.78 -5.74
CA LEU A 99 -13.17 -4.52 -4.48
C LEU A 99 -11.80 -5.16 -4.25
N LEU A 100 -11.12 -5.60 -5.32
CA LEU A 100 -9.73 -6.05 -5.22
C LEU A 100 -8.80 -4.90 -4.81
N GLY A 101 -9.04 -3.68 -5.30
CA GLY A 101 -8.30 -2.48 -4.91
C GLY A 101 -8.53 -2.02 -3.46
N ASP A 102 -9.64 -2.41 -2.84
CA ASP A 102 -9.89 -2.10 -1.42
C ASP A 102 -8.95 -2.88 -0.49
N PHE A 103 -8.57 -4.12 -0.86
CA PHE A 103 -7.57 -4.89 -0.11
C PHE A 103 -6.22 -4.20 -0.10
N GLU A 104 -5.82 -3.68 -1.25
CA GLU A 104 -4.57 -2.99 -1.42
C GLU A 104 -4.46 -1.73 -0.57
N ALA A 105 -5.49 -0.90 -0.55
CA ALA A 105 -5.53 0.27 0.32
C ALA A 105 -5.44 -0.11 1.80
N ALA A 106 -6.10 -1.21 2.19
CA ALA A 106 -6.10 -1.70 3.56
C ALA A 106 -4.75 -2.33 3.98
N LEU A 107 -4.03 -2.96 3.05
CA LEU A 107 -2.75 -3.62 3.31
C LEU A 107 -1.54 -2.68 3.17
N GLY A 108 -1.63 -1.63 2.35
CA GLY A 108 -0.55 -0.68 2.07
C GLY A 108 -0.50 0.55 2.99
N GLY A 109 -1.54 0.83 3.77
CA GLY A 109 -1.49 1.90 4.78
C GLY A 109 -0.62 1.46 5.95
N GLY A 110 0.35 2.27 6.39
CA GLY A 110 1.37 1.98 7.42
C GLY A 110 0.90 1.58 8.83
N GLY A 111 -0.35 1.14 9.00
CA GLY A 111 -0.78 0.34 10.13
C GLY A 111 -0.47 -1.15 9.92
N THR A 112 -0.50 -1.92 11.00
CA THR A 112 -0.58 -3.37 10.90
C THR A 112 -1.92 -3.74 10.24
N ALA A 113 -1.85 -4.30 9.04
CA ALA A 113 -3.01 -4.94 8.44
C ALA A 113 -3.62 -5.90 9.46
N SER A 114 -4.93 -5.81 9.69
CA SER A 114 -5.57 -6.76 10.59
C SER A 114 -5.48 -8.16 9.99
N GLN A 115 -5.25 -9.18 10.82
CA GLN A 115 -5.20 -10.57 10.38
C GLN A 115 -6.44 -10.96 9.56
N ALA A 116 -7.61 -10.39 9.90
CA ALA A 116 -8.86 -10.62 9.17
C ALA A 116 -8.84 -10.10 7.72
N VAL A 117 -8.20 -8.96 7.43
CA VAL A 117 -8.02 -8.49 6.04
C VAL A 117 -7.13 -9.45 5.27
N LEU A 118 -6.04 -9.91 5.92
CA LEU A 118 -5.11 -10.85 5.32
C LEU A 118 -5.79 -12.19 5.01
N ASP A 119 -6.56 -12.75 5.94
CA ASP A 119 -7.29 -14.00 5.75
C ASP A 119 -8.25 -13.92 4.56
N LEU A 120 -9.04 -12.84 4.46
CA LEU A 120 -9.93 -12.59 3.33
C LEU A 120 -9.17 -12.49 2.00
N ALA A 121 -8.01 -11.83 1.99
CA ALA A 121 -7.18 -11.69 0.80
C ALA A 121 -6.57 -13.05 0.36
N LEU A 122 -6.16 -13.87 1.32
CA LEU A 122 -5.60 -15.20 1.06
C LEU A 122 -6.66 -16.14 0.48
N ASP A 123 -7.90 -16.05 0.97
CA ASP A 123 -9.03 -16.83 0.48
C ASP A 123 -9.46 -16.44 -0.95
N ASN A 124 -9.20 -15.21 -1.41
CA ASN A 124 -9.62 -14.76 -2.74
C ASN A 124 -8.71 -15.27 -3.87
N PRO A 125 -9.17 -16.13 -4.80
CA PRO A 125 -8.32 -16.72 -5.84
C PRO A 125 -7.97 -15.77 -7.00
N HIS A 126 -8.64 -14.63 -7.10
CA HIS A 126 -8.46 -13.61 -8.14
C HIS A 126 -7.45 -12.53 -7.73
N LEU A 127 -7.18 -12.35 -6.44
CA LEU A 127 -6.05 -11.53 -6.01
C LEU A 127 -4.74 -12.11 -6.55
N CYS A 128 -3.91 -11.22 -7.10
CA CYS A 128 -2.64 -11.56 -7.75
C CYS A 128 -2.80 -12.33 -9.08
N ARG A 129 -3.87 -12.08 -9.85
CA ARG A 129 -4.08 -12.64 -11.21
C ARG A 129 -4.71 -11.65 -12.21
N PRO A 130 -3.93 -11.15 -13.19
CA PRO A 130 -2.49 -10.89 -13.13
C PRO A 130 -2.20 -9.67 -12.22
N ALA A 131 -0.91 -9.39 -11.97
CA ALA A 131 -0.46 -8.33 -11.06
C ALA A 131 -0.98 -6.91 -11.41
N PRO A 132 -1.03 -5.98 -10.45
CA PRO A 132 -2.14 -5.05 -10.32
C PRO A 132 -2.24 -3.92 -11.34
N VAL A 133 -3.46 -3.39 -11.34
CA VAL A 133 -3.93 -2.17 -11.98
C VAL A 133 -3.31 -0.97 -11.26
N GLY A 134 -2.10 -0.56 -11.65
CA GLY A 134 -1.45 0.70 -11.24
C GLY A 134 -0.02 0.53 -10.72
N GLN A 135 0.85 1.50 -11.02
CA GLN A 135 2.30 1.41 -10.76
C GLN A 135 2.68 1.56 -9.27
N TYR A 136 1.86 2.20 -8.43
CA TYR A 136 2.20 2.62 -7.06
C TYR A 136 1.53 1.79 -5.95
N ARG A 137 1.28 0.52 -6.24
CA ARG A 137 0.18 -0.24 -5.66
C ARG A 137 0.75 -1.58 -5.18
N THR A 138 1.46 -1.55 -4.05
CA THR A 138 2.28 -2.65 -3.52
C THR A 138 1.67 -3.37 -2.32
N GLY A 139 0.49 -2.93 -1.84
CA GLY A 139 -0.20 -3.59 -0.72
C GLY A 139 -0.53 -5.07 -0.97
N LEU A 140 -0.54 -5.51 -2.23
CA LEU A 140 -0.72 -6.92 -2.61
C LEU A 140 0.58 -7.74 -2.64
N ALA A 141 1.76 -7.13 -2.45
CA ALA A 141 3.04 -7.84 -2.41
C ALA A 141 3.06 -8.90 -1.29
N VAL A 142 2.58 -8.55 -0.09
CA VAL A 142 2.46 -9.49 1.03
C VAL A 142 1.56 -10.69 0.69
N VAL A 143 0.46 -10.45 -0.04
CA VAL A 143 -0.47 -11.49 -0.47
C VAL A 143 0.20 -12.38 -1.52
N ALA A 144 0.93 -11.80 -2.48
CA ALA A 144 1.67 -12.56 -3.48
C ALA A 144 2.72 -13.48 -2.83
N ILE A 145 3.47 -12.98 -1.85
CA ILE A 145 4.46 -13.77 -1.09
C ILE A 145 3.80 -14.94 -0.36
N LEU A 146 2.73 -14.66 0.40
CA LEU A 146 2.01 -15.69 1.14
C LEU A 146 1.33 -16.75 0.25
N LYS A 147 0.97 -16.37 -0.98
CA LYS A 147 0.47 -17.30 -2.00
C LYS A 147 1.58 -18.02 -2.77
N GLY A 148 2.85 -17.80 -2.43
CA GLY A 148 4.01 -18.39 -3.12
C GLY A 148 4.20 -17.86 -4.55
N ARG A 149 3.66 -16.68 -4.85
CA ARG A 149 3.70 -16.02 -6.16
C ARG A 149 4.72 -14.89 -6.19
N VAL A 150 5.94 -15.19 -5.75
CA VAL A 150 7.07 -14.24 -5.72
C VAL A 150 7.44 -13.78 -7.14
N ASP A 151 7.11 -14.58 -8.16
CA ASP A 151 7.22 -14.22 -9.58
C ASP A 151 6.47 -12.94 -9.96
N LEU A 152 5.47 -12.54 -9.18
CA LEU A 152 4.72 -11.32 -9.43
C LEU A 152 5.43 -10.06 -8.92
N LEU A 153 6.42 -10.17 -8.03
CA LEU A 153 7.10 -8.99 -7.47
C LEU A 153 7.81 -8.16 -8.56
N ASP A 154 8.29 -8.82 -9.61
CA ASP A 154 8.98 -8.18 -10.74
C ASP A 154 8.06 -7.30 -11.61
N SER A 155 6.74 -7.38 -11.41
CA SER A 155 5.76 -6.60 -12.17
C SER A 155 5.35 -5.28 -11.48
N TYR A 156 5.80 -5.05 -10.24
CA TYR A 156 5.54 -3.82 -9.51
C TYR A 156 6.61 -2.78 -9.84
N ASP A 157 6.34 -1.51 -9.50
CA ASP A 157 7.39 -0.50 -9.48
C ASP A 157 8.51 -0.92 -8.50
N PRO A 158 9.78 -0.98 -8.96
CA PRO A 158 10.88 -1.48 -8.14
C PRO A 158 11.11 -0.72 -6.83
N ALA A 159 10.98 0.61 -6.83
CA ALA A 159 11.19 1.40 -5.62
C ALA A 159 10.06 1.15 -4.61
N SER A 160 8.81 1.20 -5.09
CA SER A 160 7.64 0.96 -4.25
C SER A 160 7.65 -0.44 -3.63
N VAL A 161 8.05 -1.48 -4.39
CA VAL A 161 8.07 -2.85 -3.87
C VAL A 161 9.20 -3.03 -2.85
N VAL A 162 10.36 -2.40 -3.06
CA VAL A 162 11.46 -2.45 -2.08
C VAL A 162 11.05 -1.81 -0.76
N SER A 163 10.46 -0.60 -0.77
CA SER A 163 9.93 0.04 0.45
C SER A 163 8.98 -0.88 1.20
N GLU A 164 8.08 -1.53 0.47
CA GLU A 164 7.09 -2.42 1.07
C GLU A 164 7.76 -3.68 1.65
N LEU A 165 8.70 -4.31 0.94
CA LEU A 165 9.40 -5.50 1.43
C LEU A 165 10.26 -5.23 2.65
N VAL A 166 10.95 -4.09 2.70
CA VAL A 166 11.72 -3.64 3.87
C VAL A 166 10.80 -3.47 5.08
N ARG A 167 9.66 -2.78 4.89
CA ARG A 167 8.62 -2.63 5.91
C ARG A 167 8.08 -3.97 6.40
N LEU A 168 7.82 -4.91 5.49
CA LEU A 168 7.32 -6.24 5.82
C LEU A 168 8.37 -7.08 6.57
N ALA A 169 9.65 -6.94 6.23
CA ALA A 169 10.74 -7.67 6.88
C ALA A 169 10.95 -7.23 8.34
N GLY A 170 10.84 -5.93 8.62
CA GLY A 170 10.95 -5.36 9.97
C GLY A 170 9.65 -5.36 10.79
N GLY A 171 8.52 -5.70 10.15
CA GLY A 171 7.19 -5.65 10.76
C GLY A 171 6.82 -6.88 11.61
N THR A 172 5.58 -6.90 12.12
CA THR A 172 5.04 -8.00 12.94
C THR A 172 4.47 -9.16 12.10
N PHE A 173 4.86 -9.28 10.84
CA PHE A 173 4.36 -10.35 9.97
C PHE A 173 4.93 -11.71 10.38
N PRO A 174 4.28 -12.83 10.00
CA PRO A 174 4.80 -14.16 10.28
C PRO A 174 6.24 -14.33 9.79
N ALA A 175 7.11 -14.95 10.60
CA ALA A 175 8.53 -15.10 10.30
C ALA A 175 8.85 -15.65 8.88
N PRO A 176 8.08 -16.59 8.31
CA PRO A 176 8.30 -17.04 6.92
C PRO A 176 8.14 -15.92 5.88
N VAL A 177 7.26 -14.94 6.10
CA VAL A 177 7.08 -13.80 5.19
C VAL A 177 8.30 -12.90 5.23
N ALA A 178 8.73 -12.52 6.45
CA ALA A 178 9.91 -11.68 6.63
C ALA A 178 11.15 -12.32 6.00
N GLU A 179 11.33 -13.64 6.14
CA GLU A 179 12.47 -14.32 5.51
C GLU A 179 12.40 -14.31 3.98
N VAL A 180 11.21 -14.49 3.38
CA VAL A 180 11.05 -14.37 1.93
C VAL A 180 11.37 -12.94 1.46
N CYS A 181 10.91 -11.92 2.19
CA CYS A 181 11.27 -10.53 1.90
C CYS A 181 12.79 -10.32 1.94
N ARG A 182 13.46 -10.74 3.04
CA ARG A 182 14.92 -10.62 3.18
C ARG A 182 15.69 -11.37 2.10
N CYS A 183 15.23 -12.56 1.72
CA CYS A 183 15.83 -13.32 0.63
C CYS A 183 15.73 -12.57 -0.70
N TRP A 184 14.55 -12.00 -1.00
CA TRP A 184 14.34 -11.25 -2.23
C TRP A 184 15.17 -9.97 -2.26
N LEU A 185 15.20 -9.19 -1.17
CA LEU A 185 16.00 -7.97 -1.03
C LEU A 185 17.50 -8.25 -1.22
N ARG A 186 18.02 -9.36 -0.70
CA ARG A 186 19.43 -9.77 -0.89
C ARG A 186 19.75 -10.25 -2.31
N ALA A 187 18.74 -10.63 -3.09
CA ALA A 187 18.89 -11.17 -4.45
C ALA A 187 18.58 -10.14 -5.55
N LEU A 188 18.42 -8.86 -5.19
CA LEU A 188 18.16 -7.78 -6.13
C LEU A 188 19.27 -7.66 -7.18
N GLY A 189 18.85 -7.64 -8.45
CA GLY A 189 19.73 -7.33 -9.56
C GLY A 189 20.05 -5.82 -9.66
N PRO A 190 20.96 -5.44 -10.56
CA PRO A 190 21.17 -4.04 -10.93
C PRO A 190 19.87 -3.35 -11.36
N GLY A 191 19.70 -2.09 -10.96
CA GLY A 191 18.59 -1.24 -11.40
C GLY A 191 17.93 -0.44 -10.28
N PRO A 192 16.76 0.16 -10.55
CA PRO A 192 16.11 1.12 -9.66
C PRO A 192 15.78 0.56 -8.26
N GLY A 193 15.46 -0.74 -8.15
CA GLY A 193 15.21 -1.36 -6.85
C GLY A 193 16.45 -1.41 -5.96
N ARG A 194 17.63 -1.70 -6.53
CA ARG A 194 18.89 -1.70 -5.77
C ARG A 194 19.31 -0.29 -5.36
N GLU A 195 19.20 0.69 -6.27
CA GLU A 195 19.43 2.10 -5.94
C GLU A 195 18.57 2.51 -4.74
N TRP A 196 17.28 2.15 -4.77
CA TRP A 196 16.35 2.47 -3.70
C TRP A 196 16.67 1.73 -2.38
N LEU A 197 17.06 0.44 -2.44
CA LEU A 197 17.52 -0.30 -1.27
C LEU A 197 18.73 0.39 -0.61
N CYS A 198 19.72 0.79 -1.40
CA CYS A 198 20.92 1.48 -0.92
C CYS A 198 20.59 2.87 -0.36
N LEU A 199 19.61 3.57 -0.92
CA LEU A 199 19.10 4.83 -0.36
C LEU A 199 18.52 4.61 1.04
N LEU A 200 17.60 3.65 1.21
CA LEU A 200 17.00 3.33 2.51
C LEU A 200 18.05 2.92 3.55
N ALA A 201 19.05 2.12 3.13
CA ALA A 201 20.17 1.77 4.00
C ALA A 201 20.97 3.02 4.43
N SER A 202 21.13 4.00 3.54
CA SER A 202 21.81 5.27 3.82
C SER A 202 21.00 6.25 4.66
N GLU A 203 19.70 6.00 4.81
CA GLU A 203 18.77 6.71 5.70
C GLU A 203 18.69 6.05 7.08
N GLY A 204 19.37 4.92 7.28
CA GLY A 204 19.45 4.22 8.55
C GLY A 204 18.42 3.12 8.75
N ASP A 205 17.70 2.70 7.70
CA ASP A 205 16.80 1.54 7.80
C ASP A 205 17.60 0.25 8.04
N ALA A 206 17.31 -0.43 9.15
CA ALA A 206 18.08 -1.58 9.61
C ALA A 206 17.94 -2.82 8.72
N GLU A 207 16.75 -3.06 8.14
CA GLU A 207 16.52 -4.21 7.26
C GLU A 207 17.12 -3.97 5.88
N ALA A 208 17.03 -2.74 5.37
CA ALA A 208 17.69 -2.33 4.15
C ALA A 208 19.22 -2.44 4.28
N LEU A 209 19.78 -1.94 5.39
CA LEU A 209 21.20 -2.03 5.69
C LEU A 209 21.67 -3.48 5.78
N ALA A 210 20.97 -4.32 6.54
CA ALA A 210 21.31 -5.73 6.65
C ALA A 210 21.31 -6.42 5.27
N ALA A 211 20.26 -6.21 4.46
CA ALA A 211 20.16 -6.80 3.14
C ALA A 211 21.29 -6.34 2.20
N ALA A 212 21.59 -5.04 2.18
CA ALA A 212 22.65 -4.49 1.33
C ALA A 212 24.04 -5.02 1.74
N MET A 213 24.35 -5.02 3.03
CA MET A 213 25.65 -5.46 3.55
C MET A 213 25.86 -6.97 3.40
N ASP A 214 24.85 -7.79 3.70
CA ASP A 214 24.96 -9.25 3.63
C ASP A 214 25.14 -9.76 2.19
N SER A 215 24.65 -9.01 1.20
CA SER A 215 24.73 -9.37 -0.22
C SER A 215 25.80 -8.60 -0.99
N GLY A 216 26.50 -7.65 -0.35
CA GLY A 216 27.48 -6.79 -1.01
C GLY A 216 26.87 -5.91 -2.10
N GLN A 217 25.60 -5.51 -1.94
CA GLN A 217 24.92 -4.64 -2.89
C GLN A 217 25.36 -3.19 -2.70
N GLU A 218 25.58 -2.52 -3.84
CA GLU A 218 25.99 -1.12 -3.92
C GLU A 218 25.17 -0.39 -4.99
N PRO A 219 24.93 0.92 -4.81
CA PRO A 219 24.33 1.74 -5.85
C PRO A 219 25.31 1.92 -7.02
N GLU A 220 24.79 2.03 -8.24
CA GLU A 220 25.56 2.41 -9.43
C GLU A 220 25.78 3.91 -9.52
N SER A 221 24.83 4.70 -8.99
CA SER A 221 24.94 6.15 -8.94
C SER A 221 26.14 6.59 -8.08
N PRO A 222 27.16 7.27 -8.62
CA PRO A 222 28.35 7.67 -7.87
C PRO A 222 28.05 8.56 -6.66
N ASN A 223 27.06 9.46 -6.81
CA ASN A 223 26.65 10.38 -5.76
C ASN A 223 25.96 9.64 -4.62
N LEU A 224 25.13 8.65 -4.95
CA LEU A 224 24.52 7.78 -3.93
C LEU A 224 25.55 6.84 -3.31
N LEU A 225 26.55 6.37 -4.07
CA LEU A 225 27.63 5.54 -3.56
C LEU A 225 28.44 6.28 -2.48
N ALA A 226 28.78 7.56 -2.70
CA ALA A 226 29.46 8.36 -1.69
C ALA A 226 28.64 8.44 -0.39
N ARG A 227 27.34 8.76 -0.48
CA ARG A 227 26.43 8.75 0.69
C ARG A 227 26.33 7.38 1.34
N PHE A 228 26.17 6.32 0.56
CA PHE A 228 26.05 4.95 1.05
C PHE A 228 27.31 4.52 1.81
N LEU A 229 28.49 4.72 1.25
CA LEU A 229 29.75 4.39 1.93
C LEU A 229 29.94 5.22 3.20
N PHE A 230 29.52 6.48 3.21
CA PHE A 230 29.57 7.35 4.39
C PHE A 230 28.65 6.85 5.50
N CYS A 231 27.36 6.65 5.20
CA CYS A 231 26.35 6.23 6.19
C CYS A 231 26.56 4.78 6.66
N THR A 232 27.12 3.91 5.82
CA THR A 232 27.49 2.52 6.18
C THR A 232 28.90 2.40 6.76
N GLU A 233 29.58 3.52 7.02
CA GLU A 233 30.90 3.61 7.67
C GLU A 233 32.03 2.86 6.95
N GLN A 234 31.95 2.72 5.64
CA GLN A 234 32.98 2.11 4.80
C GLN A 234 34.10 3.12 4.47
N TRP A 235 34.76 3.63 5.52
CA TRP A 235 35.64 4.80 5.47
C TRP A 235 36.77 4.72 4.46
N GLU A 236 37.48 3.61 4.36
CA GLU A 236 38.61 3.47 3.42
C GLU A 236 38.16 3.65 1.97
N ARG A 237 36.98 3.11 1.65
CA ARG A 237 36.39 3.22 0.31
C ARG A 237 35.80 4.59 0.06
N TYR A 238 35.16 5.17 1.07
CA TYR A 238 34.66 6.54 1.00
C TYR A 238 35.80 7.54 0.75
N ASP A 239 36.89 7.48 1.53
CA ASP A 239 38.02 8.40 1.43
C ASP A 239 38.75 8.25 0.07
N ALA A 240 38.73 7.06 -0.54
CA ALA A 240 39.26 6.83 -1.88
C ALA A 240 38.34 7.36 -3.01
N LEU A 241 37.02 7.31 -2.80
CA LEU A 241 36.01 7.73 -3.77
C LEU A 241 35.80 9.25 -3.77
N ASP A 242 35.69 9.85 -2.58
CA ASP A 242 35.29 11.25 -2.36
C ASP A 242 36.25 11.95 -1.39
N PRO A 243 37.54 12.10 -1.74
CA PRO A 243 38.57 12.63 -0.84
C PRO A 243 38.35 14.09 -0.43
N ASP A 244 37.60 14.85 -1.22
CA ASP A 244 37.26 16.26 -0.97
C ASP A 244 35.80 16.46 -0.51
N GLY A 245 34.99 15.40 -0.48
CA GLY A 245 33.59 15.45 -0.06
C GLY A 245 32.63 16.04 -1.10
N ALA A 246 33.08 16.28 -2.33
CA ALA A 246 32.30 16.95 -3.35
C ALA A 246 31.09 16.11 -3.82
N LEU A 247 31.25 14.78 -3.92
CA LEU A 247 30.15 13.89 -4.32
C LEU A 247 29.07 13.82 -3.25
N LEU A 248 29.47 13.74 -1.98
CA LEU A 248 28.56 13.78 -0.84
C LEU A 248 27.83 15.12 -0.78
N GLU A 249 28.54 16.25 -0.93
CA GLU A 249 27.96 17.60 -0.93
C GLU A 249 26.95 17.83 -2.07
N GLU A 250 27.19 17.27 -3.26
CA GLU A 250 26.23 17.34 -4.36
C GLU A 250 24.95 16.57 -4.04
N HIS A 251 25.09 15.38 -3.44
CA HIS A 251 23.95 14.50 -3.18
C HIS A 251 23.06 14.99 -2.02
N VAL A 252 23.62 15.66 -1.01
CA VAL A 252 22.84 16.20 0.13
C VAL A 252 22.03 17.45 -0.24
N GLN A 253 22.09 17.93 -1.48
CA GLN A 253 21.24 19.02 -1.94
C GLN A 253 19.81 18.52 -2.15
N GLY A 254 18.92 18.87 -1.21
CA GLY A 254 17.49 18.55 -1.30
C GLY A 254 17.06 17.26 -0.61
N ILE A 255 17.88 16.71 0.28
CA ILE A 255 17.44 15.67 1.21
C ILE A 255 16.55 16.25 2.32
N ASP A 256 15.68 15.41 2.86
CA ASP A 256 14.81 15.77 3.98
C ASP A 256 15.56 15.88 5.31
N GLU A 257 14.87 16.39 6.35
CA GLU A 257 15.44 16.65 7.68
C GLU A 257 15.90 15.36 8.38
N ASP A 258 15.14 14.27 8.28
CA ASP A 258 15.47 13.00 8.94
C ASP A 258 16.71 12.36 8.31
N SER A 259 16.78 12.36 6.97
CA SER A 259 17.96 11.98 6.19
C SER A 259 19.20 12.77 6.59
N TRP A 260 19.04 14.08 6.83
CA TRP A 260 20.13 14.95 7.25
C TRP A 260 20.62 14.61 8.65
N ASP A 261 19.69 14.44 9.60
CA ASP A 261 20.01 14.13 10.99
C ASP A 261 20.78 12.80 11.10
N HIS A 262 20.39 11.78 10.34
CA HIS A 262 21.11 10.51 10.29
C HIS A 262 22.57 10.68 9.82
N LEU A 263 22.77 11.46 8.76
CA LEU A 263 24.09 11.72 8.19
C LEU A 263 24.95 12.54 9.16
N ALA A 264 24.40 13.61 9.73
CA ALA A 264 25.08 14.46 10.69
C ALA A 264 25.46 13.69 11.96
N GLU A 265 24.58 12.81 12.46
CA GLU A 265 24.86 11.93 13.58
C GLU A 265 25.99 10.94 13.26
N THR A 266 25.98 10.35 12.07
CA THR A 266 27.04 9.45 11.61
C THR A 266 28.39 10.16 11.55
N ALA A 267 28.43 11.38 11.02
CA ALA A 267 29.63 12.21 10.99
C ALA A 267 30.14 12.51 12.41
N ARG A 268 29.24 12.97 13.28
CA ARG A 268 29.54 13.36 14.68
C ARG A 268 30.10 12.18 15.48
N ARG A 269 29.47 11.01 15.38
CA ARG A 269 29.89 9.79 16.10
C ARG A 269 31.31 9.36 15.73
N ASN A 270 31.70 9.58 14.48
CA ASN A 270 32.97 9.13 13.92
C ASN A 270 34.04 10.24 13.84
N GLY A 271 33.77 11.42 14.41
CA GLY A 271 34.71 12.55 14.39
C GLY A 271 34.98 13.10 12.99
N ARG A 272 34.05 12.90 12.04
CA ARG A 272 34.14 13.40 10.66
C ARG A 272 33.44 14.76 10.55
N LYS A 273 33.86 15.57 9.56
CA LYS A 273 33.17 16.81 9.22
C LYS A 273 31.84 16.44 8.56
N ALA A 274 30.72 16.97 9.08
CA ALA A 274 29.45 16.88 8.37
C ALA A 274 29.52 17.71 7.07
N PRO A 275 28.88 17.26 5.97
CA PRO A 275 28.84 18.03 4.74
C PRO A 275 28.22 19.41 4.97
N GLU A 276 28.46 20.36 4.07
CA GLU A 276 27.89 21.70 4.19
C GLU A 276 26.55 21.80 3.46
N LEU A 277 25.47 21.97 4.22
CA LEU A 277 24.16 22.27 3.65
C LEU A 277 24.15 23.68 3.05
N LYS A 278 24.13 23.77 1.71
CA LYS A 278 23.83 25.03 1.02
C LYS A 278 22.31 25.23 0.99
N TRP A 279 21.74 25.72 2.09
CA TRP A 279 20.33 26.10 2.13
C TRP A 279 20.05 27.17 1.08
N SER A 280 19.25 26.83 0.06
CA SER A 280 18.67 27.83 -0.85
C SER A 280 17.42 28.42 -0.17
N PRO A 281 17.29 29.75 0.00
CA PRO A 281 16.19 30.38 0.76
C PRO A 281 14.78 30.17 0.18
N THR A 282 14.62 29.48 -0.94
CA THR A 282 13.36 29.37 -1.68
C THR A 282 12.37 28.36 -1.07
N MET A 283 12.78 27.49 -0.13
CA MET A 283 11.88 26.51 0.50
C MET A 283 11.16 27.01 1.76
N LEU A 284 11.49 28.20 2.29
CA LEU A 284 10.85 28.76 3.49
C LEU A 284 9.60 29.64 3.22
N LEU A 285 9.12 29.73 1.98
CA LEU A 285 7.98 30.57 1.59
C LEU A 285 6.85 29.76 0.93
N THR A 286 6.39 28.70 1.56
CA THR A 286 5.00 28.21 1.38
C THR A 286 4.38 27.85 2.73
N GLY A 287 4.49 28.75 3.71
CA GLY A 287 3.45 28.86 4.74
C GLY A 287 2.32 29.69 4.14
N PRO A 288 1.04 29.30 4.28
CA PRO A 288 -0.05 30.12 3.76
C PRO A 288 0.00 31.49 4.45
N ASP A 289 0.07 32.54 3.64
CA ASP A 289 -0.19 33.90 4.05
C ASP A 289 -1.52 33.91 4.82
N SER A 290 -1.43 34.11 6.12
CA SER A 290 -2.55 34.48 6.95
C SER A 290 -2.93 35.92 6.61
N GLU A 291 -3.63 36.11 5.49
CA GLU A 291 -4.40 37.32 5.22
C GLU A 291 -5.64 37.34 6.13
N SER A 292 -5.51 38.09 7.22
CA SER A 292 -6.41 39.19 7.64
C SER A 292 -7.89 39.14 7.21
N ARG A 293 -8.75 39.07 8.24
CA ARG A 293 -10.03 39.80 8.48
C ARG A 293 -10.91 40.22 7.30
#